data_AF-A0A958ZQI2-F1
#
_entry.id   AF-A0A958ZQI2-F1
#
_cell.length_a   1.000
_cell.length_b   1.000
_cell.length_c   1.000
_cell.angle_alpha   90.00
_cell.angle_beta   90.00
_cell.angle_gamma   90.00
#
_symmetry.space_group_name_H-M   'P 1'
#
loop_
_entity.id
_entity.type
_entity.pdbx_description
1 polymer ?
#
loop_
_entity_poly.entity_id
_entity_poly.type
_entity_poly.pdbx_seq_one_letter_code
_entity_poly.pdbx_strand_id
1 'polypeptide(L)'
;MRFIILCVLFFTFRLATAQEFAFEYWHEGTIVLETGDTLKGSVKYDMQTDLVQIQVDNKLETYTARKVLFVEIFDRTIKRYRRMYSLPYNTSGEYKAPVFFELLEEGKITLLCREALEYRTYSSSFYYYSNYSRLTIVYKYFLLKENGDIVPFVGKRNDWLDLMNDRRDEVQKFARDNRLDFDEKYHLKRIIAYYNSLFA
;
A
#
# COMPACT_ATOMS: atom_id res chain seq x y z
N MET A 1 -46.66 21.25 -46.54
CA MET A 1 -46.15 19.97 -45.99
C MET A 1 -44.97 20.28 -45.09
N ARG A 2 -45.13 20.03 -43.78
CA ARG A 2 -44.12 20.21 -42.73
C ARG A 2 -43.34 18.90 -42.57
N PHE A 3 -42.02 18.94 -42.64
CA PHE A 3 -41.17 17.95 -41.98
C PHE A 3 -39.94 18.67 -41.44
N ILE A 4 -39.95 18.96 -40.13
CA ILE A 4 -38.77 19.36 -39.37
C ILE A 4 -38.26 18.06 -38.74
N ILE A 5 -37.11 17.58 -39.22
CA ILE A 5 -36.39 16.45 -38.62
C ILE A 5 -35.51 17.04 -37.52
N LEU A 6 -35.89 16.81 -36.27
CA LEU A 6 -35.09 17.14 -35.09
C LEU A 6 -34.19 15.93 -34.77
N CYS A 7 -32.92 15.99 -35.16
CA CYS A 7 -31.92 14.99 -34.74
C CYS A 7 -31.49 15.28 -33.30
N VAL A 8 -31.98 14.48 -32.34
CA VAL A 8 -31.51 14.50 -30.95
C VAL A 8 -30.23 13.69 -30.86
N LEU A 9 -29.11 14.38 -30.68
CA LEU A 9 -27.79 13.78 -30.46
C LEU A 9 -27.68 13.40 -28.97
N PHE A 10 -27.92 12.14 -28.64
CA PHE A 10 -27.67 11.59 -27.30
C PHE A 10 -26.16 11.48 -27.06
N PHE A 11 -25.58 12.48 -26.42
CA PHE A 11 -24.20 12.43 -25.93
C PHE A 11 -24.17 11.54 -24.68
N THR A 12 -23.80 10.26 -24.84
CA THR A 12 -23.50 9.41 -23.68
C THR A 12 -22.19 9.88 -23.07
N PHE A 13 -22.27 10.71 -22.02
CA PHE A 13 -21.12 11.02 -21.18
C PHE A 13 -20.65 9.73 -20.50
N ARG A 14 -19.57 9.14 -21.00
CA ARG A 14 -18.84 8.15 -20.21
C ARG A 14 -18.07 8.92 -19.15
N LEU A 15 -18.50 8.80 -17.89
CA LEU A 15 -17.71 9.25 -16.75
C LEU A 15 -16.38 8.51 -16.80
N ALA A 16 -15.30 9.22 -17.09
CA ALA A 16 -13.96 8.71 -16.91
C ALA A 16 -13.76 8.53 -15.40
N THR A 17 -13.79 7.28 -14.94
CA THR A 17 -13.42 6.95 -13.56
C THR A 17 -11.93 7.19 -13.42
N ALA A 18 -11.55 8.24 -12.70
CA ALA A 18 -10.17 8.47 -12.30
C ALA A 18 -9.71 7.33 -11.37
N GLN A 19 -8.40 7.06 -11.37
CA GLN A 19 -7.82 6.08 -10.45
C GLN A 19 -7.99 6.59 -9.02
N GLU A 20 -8.72 5.83 -8.20
CA GLU A 20 -8.92 6.14 -6.79
C GLU A 20 -7.74 5.58 -5.96
N PHE A 21 -7.21 6.38 -5.04
CA PHE A 21 -6.11 5.99 -4.17
C PHE A 21 -6.54 5.97 -2.70
N ALA A 22 -6.24 4.89 -1.97
CA ALA A 22 -6.67 4.73 -0.59
C ALA A 22 -6.25 5.91 0.32
N PHE A 23 -5.05 6.45 0.16
CA PHE A 23 -4.56 7.59 0.94
C PHE A 23 -5.35 8.89 0.70
N GLU A 24 -6.16 8.99 -0.36
CA GLU A 24 -6.98 10.17 -0.65
C GLU A 24 -8.28 10.21 0.18
N TYR A 25 -8.71 9.07 0.73
CA TYR A 25 -9.97 8.92 1.45
C TYR A 25 -9.81 8.97 2.97
N TRP A 26 -10.91 9.29 3.63
CA TRP A 26 -11.10 9.11 5.06
C TRP A 26 -11.56 7.68 5.35
N HIS A 27 -10.87 7.01 6.27
CA HIS A 27 -11.16 5.66 6.70
C HIS A 27 -11.58 5.65 8.16
N GLU A 28 -12.42 4.72 8.55
CA GLU A 28 -12.63 4.48 9.98
C GLU A 28 -11.35 3.87 10.55
N GLY A 29 -10.86 4.43 11.66
CA GLY A 29 -9.58 4.01 12.20
C GLY A 29 -9.29 4.48 13.62
N THR A 30 -8.14 4.01 14.10
CA THR A 30 -7.59 4.31 15.42
C THR A 30 -6.15 4.77 15.28
N ILE A 31 -5.76 5.81 16.01
CA ILE A 31 -4.38 6.29 16.13
C ILE A 31 -3.96 6.15 17.59
N VAL A 32 -2.82 5.50 17.83
CA VAL A 32 -2.18 5.45 19.15
C VAL A 32 -0.98 6.40 19.11
N LEU A 33 -1.01 7.41 19.97
CA LEU A 33 0.04 8.41 20.09
C LEU A 33 1.22 7.89 20.91
N GLU A 34 2.38 8.53 20.76
CA GLU A 34 3.59 8.28 21.55
C GLU A 34 3.38 8.50 23.05
N THR A 35 2.43 9.36 23.43
CA THR A 35 2.00 9.57 24.82
C THR A 35 1.23 8.39 25.42
N GLY A 36 0.78 7.45 24.59
CA GLY A 36 -0.12 6.35 24.98
C GLY A 36 -1.61 6.64 24.74
N ASP A 37 -1.97 7.88 24.39
CA ASP A 37 -3.35 8.24 24.09
C ASP A 37 -3.86 7.54 22.83
N THR A 38 -5.12 7.11 22.85
CA THR A 38 -5.76 6.44 21.72
C THR A 38 -6.91 7.27 21.20
N LEU A 39 -6.82 7.68 19.94
CA LEU A 39 -7.84 8.46 19.24
C LEU A 39 -8.58 7.56 18.25
N LYS A 40 -9.92 7.63 18.25
CA LYS A 40 -10.77 6.87 17.32
C LYS A 40 -11.61 7.82 16.50
N GLY A 41 -11.65 7.63 15.19
CA GLY A 41 -12.36 8.55 14.31
C GLY A 41 -12.12 8.26 12.83
N SER A 42 -12.39 9.28 12.01
CA SER A 42 -12.07 9.22 10.59
C SER A 42 -10.60 9.58 10.38
N VAL A 43 -9.80 8.66 9.87
CA VAL A 43 -8.36 8.76 9.67
C VAL A 43 -8.05 8.89 8.19
N LYS A 44 -7.19 9.85 7.84
CA LYS A 44 -6.55 9.97 6.53
C LYS A 44 -5.04 9.91 6.73
N TYR A 45 -4.32 9.25 5.83
CA TYR A 45 -2.89 9.04 5.97
C TYR A 45 -2.16 9.43 4.68
N ASP A 46 -0.88 9.80 4.81
CA ASP A 46 0.02 10.00 3.69
C ASP A 46 1.41 9.47 4.06
N MET A 47 1.80 8.36 3.44
CA MET A 47 3.10 7.72 3.65
C MET A 47 4.27 8.42 2.94
N GLN A 48 4.03 9.35 2.02
CA GLN A 48 5.09 10.12 1.38
C GLN A 48 5.53 11.28 2.25
N THR A 49 4.57 11.93 2.91
CA THR A 49 4.83 13.05 3.83
C THR A 49 4.93 12.62 5.29
N ASP A 50 4.69 11.34 5.60
CA ASP A 50 4.70 10.77 6.94
C ASP A 50 3.74 11.50 7.92
N LEU A 51 2.55 11.81 7.40
CA LEU A 51 1.47 12.50 8.11
C LEU A 51 0.24 11.61 8.26
N VAL A 52 -0.46 11.76 9.37
CA VAL A 52 -1.81 11.24 9.58
C VAL A 52 -2.71 12.33 10.12
N GLN A 53 -3.93 12.34 9.64
CA GLN A 53 -4.97 13.27 10.05
C GLN A 53 -6.12 12.48 10.64
N ILE A 54 -6.70 12.97 11.73
CA ILE A 54 -7.86 12.35 12.34
C ILE A 54 -8.93 13.39 12.65
N GLN A 55 -10.18 13.01 12.37
CA GLN A 55 -11.36 13.78 12.74
C GLN A 55 -12.08 13.08 13.90
N VAL A 56 -12.16 13.77 15.04
CA VAL A 56 -12.87 13.35 16.26
C VAL A 56 -13.74 14.52 16.72
N ASP A 57 -15.04 14.30 16.96
CA ASP A 57 -15.96 15.33 17.49
C ASP A 57 -15.89 16.70 16.77
N ASN A 58 -15.86 16.70 15.43
CA ASN A 58 -15.70 17.87 14.56
C ASN A 58 -14.36 18.64 14.69
N LYS A 59 -13.38 18.10 15.42
CA LYS A 59 -12.02 18.61 15.46
C LYS A 59 -11.14 17.83 14.48
N LEU A 60 -10.37 18.55 13.67
CA LEU A 60 -9.36 17.99 12.78
C LEU A 60 -7.99 18.15 13.42
N GLU A 61 -7.29 17.04 13.62
CA GLU A 61 -5.94 17.00 14.15
C GLU A 61 -5.00 16.36 13.14
N THR A 62 -3.73 16.81 13.11
CA THR A 62 -2.71 16.29 12.19
C THR A 62 -1.46 15.96 12.99
N TYR A 63 -0.94 14.76 12.78
CA TYR A 63 0.20 14.22 13.48
C TYR A 63 1.27 13.78 12.49
N THR A 64 2.53 14.02 12.85
CA THR A 64 3.67 13.39 12.16
C THR A 64 3.93 12.01 12.74
N ALA A 65 4.64 11.16 12.01
CA ALA A 65 5.11 9.87 12.50
C ALA A 65 5.87 9.95 13.85
N ARG A 66 6.49 11.09 14.20
CA ARG A 66 7.16 11.26 15.51
C ARG A 66 6.22 11.23 16.71
N LYS A 67 4.94 11.56 16.53
CA LYS A 67 3.94 11.63 17.61
C LYS A 67 3.01 10.42 17.65
N VAL A 68 3.20 9.48 16.74
CA VAL A 68 2.32 8.33 16.54
C VAL A 68 3.13 7.06 16.70
N LEU A 69 2.61 6.09 17.45
CA LEU A 69 3.19 4.75 17.53
C LEU A 69 2.59 3.84 16.46
N PHE A 70 1.27 3.89 16.34
CA PHE A 70 0.49 2.94 15.58
C PHE A 70 -0.77 3.56 15.01
N VAL A 71 -1.14 3.13 13.81
CA VAL A 71 -2.40 3.49 13.15
C VAL A 71 -3.03 2.23 12.60
N GLU A 72 -4.32 2.06 12.85
CA GLU A 72 -5.14 1.04 12.20
C GLU A 72 -6.27 1.72 11.45
N ILE A 73 -6.46 1.33 10.19
CA ILE A 73 -7.59 1.78 9.37
C ILE A 73 -8.32 0.59 8.76
N PHE A 74 -9.62 0.72 8.58
CA PHE A 74 -10.38 -0.14 7.68
C PHE A 74 -10.46 0.51 6.30
N ASP A 75 -9.65 0.01 5.37
CA ASP A 75 -9.61 0.49 3.99
C ASP A 75 -10.81 -0.03 3.22
N ARG A 76 -11.78 0.85 2.96
CA ARG A 76 -13.03 0.51 2.28
C ARG A 76 -12.85 0.14 0.81
N THR A 77 -11.78 0.63 0.16
CA THR A 77 -11.53 0.38 -1.27
C THR A 77 -11.23 -1.09 -1.53
N ILE A 78 -10.57 -1.75 -0.57
CA ILE A 78 -10.17 -3.16 -0.64
C ILE A 78 -10.82 -4.04 0.43
N LYS A 79 -11.63 -3.43 1.32
CA LYS A 79 -12.32 -4.06 2.46
C LYS A 79 -11.37 -4.82 3.40
N ARG A 80 -10.28 -4.19 3.81
CA ARG A 80 -9.25 -4.80 4.69
C ARG A 80 -8.77 -3.85 5.76
N TYR A 81 -8.45 -4.41 6.93
CA TYR A 81 -7.69 -3.68 7.94
C TYR A 81 -6.23 -3.54 7.52
N ARG A 82 -5.69 -2.34 7.72
CA ARG A 82 -4.30 -2.00 7.44
C ARG A 82 -3.71 -1.39 8.70
N ARG A 83 -2.53 -1.88 9.06
CA ARG A 83 -1.82 -1.51 10.28
C ARG A 83 -0.51 -0.85 9.89
N MET A 84 -0.32 0.37 10.37
CA MET A 84 0.85 1.18 10.09
C MET A 84 1.57 1.50 11.40
N TYR A 85 2.88 1.37 11.40
CA TYR A 85 3.74 1.62 12.54
C TYR A 85 4.70 2.75 12.21
N SER A 86 4.97 3.59 13.20
CA SER A 86 6.05 4.57 13.11
C SER A 86 7.35 3.92 13.53
N LEU A 87 8.29 3.78 12.59
CA LEU A 87 9.57 3.12 12.82
C LEU A 87 10.73 4.04 12.42
N PRO A 88 11.86 4.02 13.15
CA PRO A 88 13.03 4.82 12.80
C PRO A 88 13.67 4.29 11.52
N TYR A 89 13.61 5.08 10.45
CA TYR A 89 14.21 4.76 9.16
C TYR A 89 14.87 5.99 8.55
N ASN A 90 15.85 5.75 7.69
CA ASN A 90 16.60 6.80 7.03
C ASN A 90 16.18 6.88 5.56
N THR A 91 15.33 7.88 5.25
CA THR A 91 14.86 8.14 3.90
C THR A 91 15.88 8.95 3.07
N SER A 92 16.74 9.72 3.75
CA SER A 92 17.80 10.54 3.13
C SER A 92 18.80 11.05 4.19
N GLY A 93 20.08 10.69 4.08
CA GLY A 93 21.15 11.17 4.96
C GLY A 93 21.73 10.06 5.84
N GLU A 94 22.13 10.37 7.08
CA GLU A 94 22.58 9.39 8.10
C GLU A 94 21.62 9.28 9.29
N TYR A 95 20.71 10.24 9.46
CA TYR A 95 19.81 10.30 10.61
C TYR A 95 18.54 9.46 10.39
N LYS A 96 18.25 8.55 11.32
CA LYS A 96 16.99 7.79 11.33
C LYS A 96 15.90 8.64 11.97
N ALA A 97 14.86 8.97 11.21
CA ALA A 97 13.65 9.63 11.72
C ALA A 97 12.49 8.63 11.75
N PRO A 98 11.52 8.77 12.67
CA PRO A 98 10.31 7.98 12.63
C PRO A 98 9.51 8.27 11.36
N VAL A 99 9.15 7.21 10.63
CA VAL A 99 8.37 7.26 9.40
C VAL A 99 7.37 6.10 9.39
N PHE A 100 6.28 6.21 8.63
CA PHE A 100 5.24 5.17 8.61
C PHE A 100 5.59 3.98 7.72
N PHE A 101 5.39 2.77 8.24
CA PHE A 101 5.42 1.53 7.48
C PHE A 101 4.13 0.76 7.70
N GLU A 102 3.55 0.21 6.65
CA GLU A 102 2.50 -0.79 6.78
C GLU A 102 3.14 -2.15 7.08
N LEU A 103 2.66 -2.81 8.14
CA LEU A 103 3.06 -4.18 8.45
C LEU A 103 2.21 -5.14 7.61
N LEU A 104 2.85 -5.82 6.66
CA LEU A 104 2.17 -6.82 5.84
C LEU A 104 2.07 -8.15 6.57
N GLU A 105 3.21 -8.69 7.02
CA GLU A 105 3.31 -9.92 7.80
C GLU A 105 4.47 -9.87 8.78
N GLU A 106 4.35 -10.63 9.86
CA GLU A 106 5.34 -10.81 10.91
C GLU A 106 5.66 -12.29 11.07
N GLY A 107 6.92 -12.63 11.35
CA GLY A 107 7.37 -14.01 11.54
C GLY A 107 8.82 -14.18 11.13
N LYS A 108 9.17 -15.33 10.54
CA LYS A 108 10.55 -15.58 10.07
C LYS A 108 11.01 -14.52 9.06
N ILE A 109 10.11 -14.05 8.23
CA ILE A 109 10.24 -12.81 7.45
C ILE A 109 9.21 -11.81 8.00
N THR A 110 9.70 -10.71 8.56
CA THR A 110 8.86 -9.55 8.87
C THR A 110 8.89 -8.58 7.69
N LEU A 111 7.77 -8.50 6.99
CA LEU A 111 7.61 -7.72 5.76
C LEU A 111 6.88 -6.41 6.04
N LEU A 112 7.57 -5.31 5.76
CA LEU A 112 7.06 -3.95 5.81
C LEU A 112 6.86 -3.39 4.39
N CYS A 113 5.96 -2.42 4.25
CA CYS A 113 5.63 -1.79 2.98
C CYS A 113 5.43 -0.27 3.14
N ARG A 114 5.83 0.51 2.13
CA ARG A 114 5.47 1.92 1.95
C ARG A 114 4.86 2.17 0.58
N GLU A 115 3.89 3.08 0.53
CA GLU A 115 3.32 3.59 -0.71
C GLU A 115 4.15 4.74 -1.26
N ALA A 116 4.34 4.77 -2.58
CA ALA A 116 4.88 5.90 -3.30
C ALA A 116 4.09 6.12 -4.60
N LEU A 117 4.04 7.37 -5.08
CA LEU A 117 3.48 7.69 -6.39
C LEU A 117 4.60 7.77 -7.41
N GLU A 118 4.47 6.99 -8.49
CA GLU A 118 5.43 6.99 -9.59
C GLU A 118 4.69 7.06 -10.93
N TYR A 119 5.27 7.77 -11.89
CA TYR A 119 4.78 7.75 -13.27
C TYR A 119 5.19 6.44 -13.94
N ARG A 120 4.22 5.66 -14.39
CA ARG A 120 4.46 4.47 -15.21
C ARG A 120 3.97 4.69 -16.63
N THR A 121 4.83 4.37 -17.59
CA THR A 121 4.54 4.44 -19.02
C THR A 121 3.93 3.13 -19.49
N TYR A 122 2.77 3.21 -20.14
CA TYR A 122 2.09 2.06 -20.73
C TYR A 122 2.09 2.22 -22.25
N SER A 123 2.42 1.14 -22.95
CA SER A 123 2.27 1.06 -24.40
C SER A 123 0.83 0.67 -24.73
N SER A 124 0.15 1.51 -25.52
CA SER A 124 -1.15 1.15 -26.07
C SER A 124 -0.95 0.30 -27.32
N SER A 125 -1.34 -0.97 -27.30
CA SER A 125 -1.37 -1.80 -28.52
C SER A 125 -2.47 -1.37 -29.51
N PHE A 126 -3.44 -0.56 -29.06
CA PHE A 126 -4.61 -0.16 -29.87
C PHE A 126 -4.32 1.04 -30.78
N TYR A 127 -3.33 1.86 -30.42
CA TYR A 127 -2.83 2.96 -31.25
C TYR A 127 -1.35 2.71 -31.48
N TYR A 128 -1.00 2.38 -32.72
CA TYR A 128 0.32 1.89 -33.15
C TYR A 128 1.53 2.80 -32.78
N TYR A 129 1.30 3.96 -32.14
CA TYR A 129 2.31 4.95 -31.77
C TYR A 129 1.98 5.80 -30.52
N SER A 130 1.21 5.31 -29.54
CA SER A 130 0.94 6.10 -28.32
C SER A 130 1.38 5.39 -27.04
N ASN A 131 2.45 5.92 -26.45
CA ASN A 131 2.81 5.68 -25.06
C ASN A 131 2.13 6.76 -24.20
N TYR A 132 1.48 6.36 -23.11
CA TYR A 132 0.93 7.30 -22.15
C TYR A 132 1.50 7.02 -20.77
N SER A 133 1.84 8.09 -20.04
CA SER A 133 2.29 8.02 -18.66
C SER A 133 1.12 8.24 -17.73
N ARG A 134 0.96 7.37 -16.73
CA ARG A 134 -0.01 7.57 -15.65
C ARG A 134 0.68 7.55 -14.29
N LEU A 135 0.26 8.42 -13.40
CA LEU A 135 0.65 8.32 -11.99
C LEU A 135 -0.01 7.08 -11.39
N THR A 136 0.76 6.25 -10.70
CA THR A 136 0.25 5.05 -10.04
C THR A 136 0.89 4.90 -8.67
N ILE A 137 0.16 4.28 -7.73
CA ILE A 137 0.77 3.79 -6.50
C ILE A 137 1.71 2.64 -6.86
N VAL A 138 2.90 2.70 -6.28
CA VAL A 138 3.86 1.61 -6.21
C VAL A 138 4.11 1.27 -4.75
N TYR A 139 4.36 0.00 -4.49
CA TYR A 139 4.67 -0.50 -3.15
C TYR A 139 6.17 -0.77 -3.05
N LYS A 140 6.82 -0.13 -2.09
CA LYS A 140 8.24 -0.33 -1.75
C LYS A 140 8.30 -1.25 -0.54
N TYR A 141 9.00 -2.37 -0.69
CA TYR A 141 9.08 -3.40 0.35
C TYR A 141 10.35 -3.27 1.17
N PHE A 142 10.24 -3.62 2.45
CA PHE A 142 11.36 -3.57 3.39
C PHE A 142 11.29 -4.78 4.32
N LEU A 143 12.46 -5.31 4.68
CA LEU A 143 12.60 -6.42 5.61
C LEU A 143 13.04 -5.85 6.96
N LEU A 144 12.25 -6.10 8.00
CA LEU A 144 12.66 -5.85 9.38
C LEU A 144 13.44 -7.07 9.86
N LYS A 145 14.72 -6.86 10.19
CA LYS A 145 15.62 -7.89 10.72
C LYS A 145 15.48 -8.00 12.24
N GLU A 146 15.87 -9.14 12.79
CA GLU A 146 15.82 -9.43 14.23
C GLU A 146 16.62 -8.42 15.07
N ASN A 147 17.68 -7.83 14.51
CA ASN A 147 18.48 -6.78 15.15
C ASN A 147 17.81 -5.39 15.11
N GLY A 148 16.61 -5.26 14.56
CA GLY A 148 15.88 -4.01 14.41
C GLY A 148 16.21 -3.21 13.14
N ASP A 149 17.12 -3.69 12.29
CA ASP A 149 17.42 -3.01 11.03
C ASP A 149 16.32 -3.22 9.99
N ILE A 150 15.97 -2.13 9.32
CA ILE A 150 15.02 -2.12 8.21
C ILE A 150 15.82 -1.99 6.92
N VAL A 151 15.76 -3.01 6.06
CA VAL A 151 16.52 -3.09 4.81
C VAL A 151 15.55 -3.05 3.62
N PRO A 152 15.73 -2.15 2.63
CA PRO A 152 14.89 -2.14 1.44
C PRO A 152 15.06 -3.44 0.64
N PHE A 153 13.95 -3.94 0.10
CA PHE A 153 13.93 -5.08 -0.81
C PHE A 153 13.48 -4.62 -2.19
N VAL A 154 14.40 -4.71 -3.16
CA VAL A 154 14.19 -4.29 -4.57
C VAL A 154 14.25 -5.50 -5.52
N GLY A 155 14.17 -6.71 -4.96
CA GLY A 155 14.25 -7.95 -5.72
C GLY A 155 12.96 -8.29 -6.47
N LYS A 156 13.06 -9.31 -7.33
CA LYS A 156 11.95 -9.92 -8.05
C LYS A 156 11.56 -11.24 -7.39
N ARG A 157 10.65 -11.98 -8.04
CA ARG A 157 10.22 -13.33 -7.62
C ARG A 157 11.36 -14.26 -7.19
N ASN A 158 12.45 -14.34 -7.96
CA ASN A 158 13.55 -15.26 -7.63
C ASN A 158 14.27 -14.85 -6.34
N ASP A 159 14.50 -13.56 -6.14
CA ASP A 159 15.13 -13.04 -4.93
C ASP A 159 14.27 -13.31 -3.67
N TRP A 160 12.94 -13.22 -3.80
CA TRP A 160 12.03 -13.66 -2.72
C TRP A 160 12.21 -15.15 -2.39
N LEU A 161 12.28 -15.98 -3.43
CA LEU A 161 12.47 -17.41 -3.27
C LEU A 161 13.88 -17.76 -2.76
N ASP A 162 14.90 -16.95 -3.05
CA ASP A 162 16.25 -17.10 -2.49
C ASP A 162 16.25 -16.80 -0.99
N LEU A 163 15.52 -15.77 -0.54
CA LEU A 163 15.35 -15.45 0.89
C LEU A 163 14.66 -16.59 1.68
N MET A 164 13.82 -17.38 1.03
CA MET A 164 13.08 -18.49 1.64
C MET A 164 13.89 -19.81 1.67
N ASN A 165 15.08 -19.82 1.06
CA ASN A 165 16.06 -20.89 1.08
C ASN A 165 15.45 -22.31 0.98
N ASP A 166 15.49 -23.08 2.07
CA ASP A 166 15.09 -24.49 2.17
C ASP A 166 13.59 -24.74 2.01
N ARG A 167 12.75 -23.69 2.14
CA ARG A 167 11.30 -23.78 1.91
C ARG A 167 10.86 -23.22 0.55
N ARG A 168 11.82 -22.87 -0.33
CA ARG A 168 11.57 -22.35 -1.68
C ARG A 168 10.53 -23.17 -2.45
N ASP A 169 10.72 -24.49 -2.55
CA ASP A 169 9.89 -25.34 -3.40
C ASP A 169 8.45 -25.45 -2.88
N GLU A 170 8.30 -25.53 -1.57
CA GLU A 170 7.00 -25.57 -0.88
C GLU A 170 6.24 -24.26 -1.07
N VAL A 171 6.90 -23.11 -0.86
CA VAL A 171 6.28 -21.80 -1.09
C VAL A 171 5.94 -21.58 -2.56
N GLN A 172 6.81 -22.01 -3.47
CA GLN A 172 6.57 -21.89 -4.90
C GLN A 172 5.36 -22.73 -5.32
N LYS A 173 5.22 -23.95 -4.77
CA LYS A 173 4.05 -24.80 -4.99
C LYS A 173 2.79 -24.15 -4.44
N PHE A 174 2.80 -23.63 -3.21
CA PHE A 174 1.66 -22.91 -2.63
C PHE A 174 1.23 -21.72 -3.48
N ALA A 175 2.18 -20.90 -3.94
CA ALA A 175 1.89 -19.74 -4.78
C ALA A 175 1.26 -20.15 -6.11
N ARG A 176 1.74 -21.22 -6.75
CA ARG A 176 1.13 -21.77 -7.99
C ARG A 176 -0.28 -22.30 -7.74
N ASP A 177 -0.44 -23.16 -6.73
CA ASP A 177 -1.72 -23.82 -6.41
C ASP A 177 -2.81 -22.78 -6.10
N ASN A 178 -2.43 -21.64 -5.51
CA ASN A 178 -3.33 -20.54 -5.15
C ASN A 178 -3.36 -19.38 -6.17
N ARG A 179 -2.66 -19.50 -7.31
CA ARG A 179 -2.55 -18.46 -8.36
C ARG A 179 -2.10 -17.10 -7.81
N LEU A 180 -1.13 -17.12 -6.91
CA LEU A 180 -0.55 -15.93 -6.29
C LEU A 180 0.59 -15.38 -7.13
N ASP A 181 0.70 -14.05 -7.12
CA ASP A 181 1.73 -13.29 -7.82
C ASP A 181 2.63 -12.62 -6.79
N PHE A 182 3.95 -12.70 -6.99
CA PHE A 182 4.93 -12.08 -6.10
C PHE A 182 4.97 -10.56 -6.27
N ASP A 183 4.46 -10.03 -7.39
CA ASP A 183 4.43 -8.60 -7.68
C ASP A 183 3.14 -7.91 -7.17
N GLU A 184 2.11 -8.68 -6.81
CA GLU A 184 0.86 -8.16 -6.24
C GLU A 184 0.95 -8.15 -4.70
N LYS A 185 0.68 -7.00 -4.07
CA LYS A 185 0.90 -6.76 -2.63
C LYS A 185 0.21 -7.78 -1.73
N TYR A 186 -1.07 -8.06 -1.94
CA TYR A 186 -1.84 -8.94 -1.06
C TYR A 186 -1.57 -10.42 -1.33
N HIS A 187 -1.20 -10.77 -2.56
CA HIS A 187 -0.69 -12.08 -2.92
C HIS A 187 0.67 -12.31 -2.25
N LEU A 188 1.59 -11.36 -2.35
CA LEU A 188 2.89 -11.40 -1.66
C LEU A 188 2.70 -11.53 -0.15
N LYS A 189 1.81 -10.73 0.45
CA LYS A 189 1.42 -10.86 1.86
C LYS A 189 1.03 -12.30 2.21
N ARG A 190 0.15 -12.93 1.42
CA ARG A 190 -0.27 -14.33 1.62
C ARG A 190 0.87 -15.33 1.43
N ILE A 191 1.76 -15.10 0.48
CA ILE A 191 2.94 -15.93 0.24
C ILE A 191 3.88 -15.88 1.46
N ILE A 192 4.19 -14.68 1.96
CA ILE A 192 5.01 -14.51 3.16
C ILE A 192 4.35 -15.12 4.38
N ALA A 193 3.04 -14.94 4.56
CA ALA A 193 2.28 -15.53 5.65
C ALA A 193 2.41 -17.07 5.65
N TYR A 194 2.28 -17.69 4.48
CA TYR A 194 2.46 -19.14 4.34
C TYR A 194 3.89 -19.56 4.68
N TYR A 195 4.92 -18.89 4.14
CA TYR A 195 6.31 -19.17 4.49
C TYR A 195 6.55 -19.07 6.01
N ASN A 196 6.07 -17.99 6.65
CA ASN A 196 6.21 -17.79 8.09
C ASN A 196 5.54 -18.91 8.90
N SER A 197 4.40 -19.43 8.43
CA SER A 197 3.70 -20.53 9.10
C SER A 197 4.47 -21.86 9.12
N LEU A 198 5.50 -22.02 8.28
CA LEU A 198 6.34 -23.23 8.26
C LEU A 198 7.36 -23.29 9.42
N PHE A 199 7.44 -22.22 10.22
CA PHE A 199 8.33 -22.10 11.38
C PHE A 199 7.56 -21.86 12.69
N ALA A 200 6.23 -21.82 12.63
CA ALA A 200 5.35 -21.58 13.76
C ALA A 200 5.05 -22.87 14.54
#